data_AF-A0A256I570-F1
#
_entry.id   AF-A0A256I570-F1
#
_cell.length_a   1.000
_cell.length_b   1.000
_cell.length_c   1.000
_cell.angle_alpha   90.00
_cell.angle_beta   90.00
_cell.angle_gamma   90.00
#
_symmetry.space_group_name_H-M   'P 1'
#
loop_
_entity.id
_entity.type
_entity.pdbx_description
1 polymer ?
#
loop_
_entity_poly.entity_id
_entity_poly.type
_entity_poly.pdbx_seq_one_letter_code
_entity_poly.pdbx_strand_id
1 'polypeptide(L)'
;MIEDIGPDVFVRIRTDLLVVGDSIMTDRHHASNGNYEDTDPQNQIGGIIPAFSLSGWLRHGMEKVVQKRGSTACHPGEANANFRKDGVYNRDLDAGYHEKGACLDDDDDTGCVILDLFGGFENHPGKVMRRPIKFSPVRSSVDYTRGQAEGHYRRLNRNVVSRNKQDNREPLRNAELDAVGNLDGSWHLSFREVKPEFIALLAEAIEYLDAHNTDFMHQLGGARNFGGGIIDCELVNPLYEAHELRRVFDRSKNSTDKMDEKDEKWETEYLSEFQTVLAARVDEK
;
A
#
# COMPACT_ATOMS: atom_id res chain seq x y z
N MET A 1 23.62 -10.95 5.78
CA MET A 1 22.15 -10.93 5.92
C MET A 1 21.54 -9.77 5.16
N ILE A 2 21.72 -8.50 5.57
CA ILE A 2 21.16 -7.39 4.78
C ILE A 2 21.71 -7.33 3.34
N GLU A 3 22.95 -7.77 3.14
CA GLU A 3 23.63 -7.88 1.83
C GLU A 3 22.98 -8.90 0.88
N ASP A 4 22.22 -9.87 1.41
CA ASP A 4 21.51 -10.87 0.61
C ASP A 4 20.19 -10.33 0.05
N ILE A 5 19.76 -9.17 0.54
CA ILE A 5 18.50 -8.52 0.15
C ILE A 5 18.83 -7.38 -0.81
N GLY A 6 18.29 -7.49 -2.02
CA GLY A 6 18.38 -6.45 -3.03
C GLY A 6 17.62 -5.17 -2.63
N PRO A 7 17.84 -4.06 -3.35
CA PRO A 7 17.09 -2.83 -3.13
C PRO A 7 15.60 -2.96 -3.47
N ASP A 8 15.25 -3.93 -4.30
CA ASP A 8 13.89 -4.14 -4.79
C ASP A 8 13.17 -5.21 -3.97
N VAL A 9 12.01 -4.85 -3.42
CA VAL A 9 11.11 -5.77 -2.73
C VAL A 9 9.71 -5.68 -3.32
N PHE A 10 8.95 -6.76 -3.17
CA PHE A 10 7.65 -6.90 -3.82
C PHE A 10 6.58 -7.25 -2.80
N VAL A 11 5.45 -6.56 -2.89
CA VAL A 11 4.26 -6.85 -2.08
C VAL A 11 3.22 -7.44 -3.01
N ARG A 12 2.72 -8.64 -2.73
CA ARG A 12 1.55 -9.16 -3.40
C ARG A 12 0.33 -8.40 -2.93
N ILE A 13 -0.51 -7.96 -3.85
CA ILE A 13 -1.76 -7.26 -3.58
C ILE A 13 -2.89 -8.00 -4.30
N ARG A 14 -3.93 -8.37 -3.56
CA ARG A 14 -5.13 -9.00 -4.09
C ARG A 14 -6.38 -8.24 -3.63
N THR A 15 -7.36 -8.14 -4.52
CA THR A 15 -8.68 -7.59 -4.18
C THR A 15 -9.72 -8.05 -5.16
N ASP A 16 -10.86 -8.50 -4.64
CA ASP A 16 -12.02 -8.82 -5.46
C ASP A 16 -12.57 -7.60 -6.17
N LEU A 17 -12.56 -6.44 -5.50
CA LEU A 17 -13.13 -5.22 -6.01
C LEU A 17 -12.51 -3.98 -5.37
N LEU A 18 -11.79 -3.21 -6.17
CA LEU A 18 -11.24 -1.92 -5.81
C LEU A 18 -12.06 -0.83 -6.49
N VAL A 19 -12.97 -0.20 -5.73
CA VAL A 19 -13.74 0.96 -6.23
C VAL A 19 -12.85 2.17 -6.18
N VAL A 20 -12.73 2.86 -7.30
CA VAL A 20 -11.73 3.92 -7.42
C VAL A 20 -12.41 5.20 -7.88
N GLY A 21 -12.32 6.24 -7.06
CA GLY A 21 -12.60 7.60 -7.50
C GLY A 21 -11.48 8.12 -8.39
N ASP A 22 -11.22 9.43 -8.33
CA ASP A 22 -10.39 10.19 -9.29
C ASP A 22 -8.90 9.80 -9.42
N SER A 23 -8.47 8.69 -8.82
CA SER A 23 -7.06 8.30 -8.75
C SER A 23 -6.63 7.28 -9.82
N ILE A 24 -7.44 6.28 -10.21
CA ILE A 24 -6.98 5.31 -11.24
C ILE A 24 -7.06 5.96 -12.61
N MET A 25 -5.90 6.03 -13.26
CA MET A 25 -5.81 6.35 -14.68
C MET A 25 -5.98 5.03 -15.45
N THR A 26 -7.09 4.90 -16.15
CA THR A 26 -7.25 3.83 -17.13
C THR A 26 -6.67 4.30 -18.46
N ASP A 27 -6.17 3.38 -19.29
CA ASP A 27 -5.70 3.71 -20.65
C ASP A 27 -6.89 4.07 -21.59
N ARG A 28 -8.10 4.28 -21.03
CA ARG A 28 -9.30 4.74 -21.74
C ARG A 28 -9.12 6.22 -22.07
N HIS A 29 -8.80 6.52 -23.33
CA HIS A 29 -9.15 7.81 -23.90
C HIS A 29 -10.64 8.07 -23.63
N HIS A 30 -11.00 9.25 -23.16
CA HIS A 30 -12.34 9.70 -22.73
C HIS A 30 -13.49 9.56 -23.77
N ALA A 31 -13.78 8.34 -24.24
CA ALA A 31 -14.89 8.04 -25.12
C ALA A 31 -15.93 7.20 -24.37
N SER A 32 -16.98 7.90 -23.94
CA SER A 32 -18.33 7.45 -23.55
C SER A 32 -18.50 6.50 -22.34
N ASN A 33 -19.14 7.02 -21.30
CA ASN A 33 -19.75 6.28 -20.18
C ASN A 33 -20.95 5.38 -20.59
N GLY A 34 -21.17 5.10 -21.88
CA GLY A 34 -22.36 4.38 -22.35
C GLY A 34 -22.13 2.99 -22.94
N ASN A 35 -20.90 2.62 -23.31
CA ASN A 35 -20.64 1.47 -24.17
C ASN A 35 -19.76 0.41 -23.47
N TYR A 36 -20.35 -0.41 -22.62
CA TYR A 36 -19.70 -1.64 -22.16
C TYR A 36 -20.23 -2.81 -23.00
N GLU A 37 -19.39 -3.35 -23.89
CA GLU A 37 -19.62 -4.63 -24.57
C GLU A 37 -18.48 -5.60 -24.22
N ASP A 38 -18.82 -6.81 -23.78
CA ASP A 38 -17.89 -7.85 -23.33
C ASP A 38 -16.84 -8.26 -24.39
N THR A 39 -17.13 -8.03 -25.65
CA THR A 39 -16.27 -8.33 -26.80
C THR A 39 -15.52 -7.13 -27.37
N ASP A 40 -15.70 -5.93 -26.81
CA ASP A 40 -15.02 -4.73 -27.29
C ASP A 40 -13.50 -4.81 -27.01
N PRO A 41 -12.63 -4.69 -28.03
CA PRO A 41 -11.18 -4.59 -27.83
C PRO A 41 -10.75 -3.47 -26.88
N GLN A 42 -11.55 -2.39 -26.73
CA GLN A 42 -11.32 -1.32 -25.77
C GLN A 42 -11.65 -1.71 -24.31
N ASN A 43 -12.29 -2.85 -24.07
CA ASN A 43 -12.47 -3.39 -22.72
C ASN A 43 -11.32 -4.33 -22.31
N GLN A 44 -10.32 -4.53 -23.18
CA GLN A 44 -9.02 -5.13 -22.85
C GLN A 44 -7.99 -4.10 -22.34
N ILE A 45 -8.44 -2.87 -22.08
CA ILE A 45 -7.59 -1.74 -21.69
C ILE A 45 -7.19 -1.89 -20.22
N GLY A 46 -5.88 -1.98 -20.00
CA GLY A 46 -5.27 -1.94 -18.68
C GLY A 46 -5.35 -0.56 -18.03
N GLY A 47 -4.72 -0.41 -16.87
CA GLY A 47 -4.68 0.88 -16.19
C GLY A 47 -3.61 0.93 -15.12
N ILE A 48 -3.66 1.98 -14.31
CA ILE A 48 -2.64 2.26 -13.31
C ILE A 48 -3.31 2.58 -11.97
N ILE A 49 -2.92 1.85 -10.93
CA ILE A 49 -3.12 2.24 -9.54
C ILE A 49 -1.98 3.19 -9.15
N PRO A 50 -2.26 4.48 -8.84
CA PRO A 50 -1.20 5.45 -8.61
C PRO A 50 -0.37 5.14 -7.39
N ALA A 51 0.91 5.49 -7.50
CA ALA A 51 1.84 5.44 -6.39
C ALA A 51 1.39 6.29 -5.19
N PHE A 52 0.67 7.39 -5.41
CA PHE A 52 0.25 8.29 -4.33
C PHE A 52 -0.72 7.62 -3.34
N SER A 53 -1.78 6.97 -3.83
CA SER A 53 -2.76 6.28 -2.99
C SER A 53 -2.13 5.10 -2.25
N LEU A 54 -1.33 4.30 -2.95
CA LEU A 54 -0.59 3.18 -2.36
C LEU A 54 0.42 3.67 -1.31
N SER A 55 1.09 4.79 -1.57
CA SER A 55 2.03 5.39 -0.64
C SER A 55 1.36 5.89 0.63
N GLY A 56 0.19 6.53 0.54
CA GLY A 56 -0.54 7.00 1.72
C GLY A 56 -1.00 5.83 2.59
N TRP A 57 -1.47 4.77 1.95
CA TRP A 57 -1.89 3.53 2.61
C TRP A 57 -0.74 2.82 3.32
N LEU A 58 0.39 2.58 2.63
CA LEU A 58 1.57 1.99 3.25
C LEU A 58 2.12 2.84 4.38
N ARG A 59 2.22 4.15 4.18
CA ARG A 59 2.66 5.08 5.24
C ARG A 59 1.79 4.92 6.47
N HIS A 60 0.47 4.85 6.29
CA HIS A 60 -0.45 4.68 7.41
C HIS A 60 -0.24 3.37 8.18
N GLY A 61 0.01 2.26 7.47
CA GLY A 61 0.37 0.98 8.11
C GLY A 61 1.66 1.08 8.93
N MET A 62 2.70 1.69 8.36
CA MET A 62 3.98 1.90 9.03
C MET A 62 3.85 2.83 10.26
N GLU A 63 3.08 3.91 10.15
CA GLU A 63 2.76 4.81 11.26
C GLU A 63 2.08 4.04 12.41
N LYS A 64 1.14 3.14 12.09
CA LYS A 64 0.44 2.33 13.09
C LYS A 64 1.34 1.33 13.80
N VAL A 65 2.28 0.72 13.09
CA VAL A 65 3.28 -0.17 13.70
C VAL A 65 4.16 0.60 14.69
N VAL A 66 4.71 1.75 14.29
CA VAL A 66 5.51 2.60 15.17
C VAL A 66 4.73 3.03 16.41
N GLN A 67 3.48 3.45 16.24
CA GLN A 67 2.59 3.86 17.34
C GLN A 67 2.26 2.70 18.29
N LYS A 68 2.08 1.48 17.78
CA LYS A 68 1.83 0.28 18.61
C LYS A 68 3.05 -0.09 19.46
N ARG A 69 4.25 0.27 19.03
CA ARG A 69 5.51 0.08 19.75
C ARG A 69 5.80 1.20 20.78
N GLY A 70 4.86 2.14 20.96
CA GLY A 70 4.93 3.18 21.98
C GLY A 70 5.59 4.48 21.54
N SER A 71 6.14 4.55 20.33
CA SER A 71 6.77 5.77 19.79
C SER A 71 5.80 6.61 18.95
N THR A 72 6.22 7.82 18.61
CA THR A 72 5.43 8.76 17.80
C THR A 72 5.89 8.77 16.34
N ALA A 73 4.93 8.91 15.42
CA ALA A 73 5.22 8.99 14.00
C ALA A 73 5.34 10.45 13.51
N CYS A 74 6.19 10.69 12.52
CA CYS A 74 6.34 12.02 11.94
C CYS A 74 5.05 12.47 11.23
N HIS A 75 4.52 13.62 11.63
CA HIS A 75 3.28 14.14 11.07
C HIS A 75 3.38 14.40 9.54
N PRO A 76 2.37 14.05 8.74
CA PRO A 76 2.42 14.20 7.28
C PRO A 76 2.28 15.65 6.79
N GLY A 77 1.55 16.48 7.54
CA GLY A 77 1.39 17.92 7.28
C GLY A 77 2.32 18.80 8.13
N GLU A 78 2.65 19.98 7.64
CA GLU A 78 3.44 20.98 8.37
C GLU A 78 2.55 21.80 9.32
N ALA A 79 3.13 22.26 10.44
CA ALA A 79 2.42 23.03 11.46
C ALA A 79 1.84 24.36 10.93
N ASN A 80 2.52 24.95 9.93
CA ASN A 80 2.17 26.22 9.28
C ASN A 80 1.31 26.07 8.02
N ALA A 81 0.88 24.85 7.66
CA ALA A 81 0.18 24.64 6.42
C ALA A 81 -1.22 25.30 6.44
N ASN A 82 -1.56 26.02 5.36
CA ASN A 82 -2.81 26.80 5.21
C ASN A 82 -4.11 26.00 5.39
N PHE A 83 -4.03 24.67 5.47
CA PHE A 83 -5.15 23.75 5.70
C PHE A 83 -5.24 23.25 7.14
N ARG A 84 -4.57 23.91 8.11
CA ARG A 84 -4.79 23.70 9.55
C ARG A 84 -6.24 24.04 9.88
N LYS A 85 -7.15 23.08 9.67
CA LYS A 85 -8.46 23.12 10.29
C LYS A 85 -8.20 23.02 11.78
N ASP A 86 -8.53 24.09 12.51
CA ASP A 86 -8.34 24.14 13.96
C ASP A 86 -8.87 22.86 14.63
N GLY A 87 -8.03 22.26 15.46
CA GLY A 87 -8.32 21.01 16.16
C GLY A 87 -7.91 19.72 15.43
N VAL A 88 -7.78 19.68 14.10
CA VAL A 88 -7.33 18.46 13.39
C VAL A 88 -5.86 18.17 13.66
N TYR A 89 -5.01 19.19 13.52
CA TYR A 89 -3.57 19.04 13.74
C TYR A 89 -3.25 18.61 15.17
N ASN A 90 -3.82 19.29 16.17
CA ASN A 90 -3.58 18.97 17.57
C ASN A 90 -4.10 17.57 17.94
N ARG A 91 -5.27 17.18 17.40
CA ARG A 91 -5.80 15.82 17.59
C ARG A 91 -4.87 14.77 17.00
N ASP A 92 -4.27 15.04 15.84
CA ASP A 92 -3.32 14.12 15.24
C ASP A 92 -2.05 14.03 16.12
N LEU A 93 -1.56 15.13 16.72
CA LEU A 93 -0.48 15.07 17.72
C LEU A 93 -0.86 14.17 18.92
N ASP A 94 -2.05 14.39 19.49
CA ASP A 94 -2.58 13.58 20.60
C ASP A 94 -2.78 12.09 20.22
N ALA A 95 -2.86 11.79 18.92
CA ALA A 95 -3.05 10.44 18.37
C ALA A 95 -1.72 9.71 18.05
N GLY A 96 -0.60 10.16 18.63
CA GLY A 96 0.70 9.51 18.49
C GLY A 96 1.53 10.04 17.31
N TYR A 97 1.38 11.31 16.97
CA TYR A 97 2.25 11.99 16.02
C TYR A 97 3.07 13.08 16.71
N HIS A 98 4.31 13.29 16.28
CA HIS A 98 5.09 14.47 16.65
C HIS A 98 5.10 15.48 15.51
N GLU A 99 5.42 16.74 15.83
CA GLU A 99 5.48 17.81 14.84
C GLU A 99 6.46 17.46 13.72
N LYS A 100 6.05 17.69 12.47
CA LYS A 100 6.87 17.37 11.30
C LYS A 100 8.19 18.15 11.38
N GLY A 101 9.31 17.42 11.37
CA GLY A 101 10.65 18.00 11.47
C GLY A 101 11.24 17.98 12.88
N ALA A 102 10.45 17.78 13.95
CA ALA A 102 10.97 17.74 15.32
C ALA A 102 11.96 16.58 15.56
N CYS A 103 11.93 15.56 14.71
CA CYS A 103 12.84 14.42 14.72
C CYS A 103 14.12 14.62 13.89
N LEU A 104 14.39 15.84 13.41
CA LEU A 104 15.63 16.23 12.76
C LEU A 104 16.68 16.75 13.75
N ASP A 105 16.24 17.22 14.93
CA ASP A 105 17.09 17.86 15.94
C ASP A 105 17.76 16.86 16.91
N ASP A 106 17.60 15.56 16.69
CA ASP A 106 18.20 14.52 17.54
C ASP A 106 19.68 14.29 17.18
N ASP A 107 20.59 14.66 18.08
CA ASP A 107 22.05 14.49 17.98
C ASP A 107 22.51 13.01 17.84
N ASP A 108 21.60 12.04 18.02
CA ASP A 108 21.89 10.59 18.09
C ASP A 108 21.69 9.82 16.76
N ASP A 109 21.60 10.50 15.61
CA ASP A 109 21.52 9.90 14.25
C ASP A 109 20.38 8.87 14.04
N THR A 110 19.47 8.76 15.02
CA THR A 110 18.39 7.77 15.10
C THR A 110 17.05 8.48 15.16
N GLY A 111 16.88 9.48 14.30
CA GLY A 111 15.62 10.19 14.10
C GLY A 111 14.51 9.28 13.58
N CYS A 112 13.34 9.87 13.33
CA CYS A 112 12.12 9.13 13.01
C CYS A 112 12.24 8.29 11.73
N VAL A 113 12.05 6.97 11.85
CA VAL A 113 12.06 6.02 10.73
C VAL A 113 11.04 6.37 9.63
N ILE A 114 9.89 6.95 9.99
CA ILE A 114 8.86 7.38 9.04
C ILE A 114 9.35 8.55 8.17
N LEU A 115 10.05 9.52 8.76
CA LEU A 115 10.64 10.62 8.00
C LEU A 115 11.76 10.12 7.09
N ASP A 116 12.58 9.19 7.57
CA ASP A 116 13.64 8.55 6.78
C ASP A 116 13.10 7.86 5.52
N LEU A 117 12.04 7.09 5.68
CA LEU A 117 11.44 6.33 4.57
C LEU A 117 10.71 7.26 3.58
N PHE A 118 9.86 8.16 4.06
CA PHE A 118 8.98 8.94 3.20
C PHE A 118 9.52 10.33 2.82
N GLY A 119 10.41 10.89 3.64
CA GLY A 119 11.00 12.21 3.47
C GLY A 119 9.97 13.33 3.34
N GLY A 120 10.36 14.36 2.59
CA GLY A 120 9.46 15.45 2.20
C GLY A 120 9.41 16.61 3.20
N PHE A 121 10.52 16.86 3.88
CA PHE A 121 10.76 18.04 4.74
C PHE A 121 12.23 18.47 4.66
N GLU A 122 12.51 19.77 4.65
CA GLU A 122 13.87 20.36 4.71
C GLU A 122 14.96 19.60 3.92
N ASN A 123 14.73 19.34 2.63
CA ASN A 123 15.66 18.62 1.75
C ASN A 123 16.04 17.19 2.19
N HIS A 124 15.25 16.54 3.05
CA HIS A 124 15.40 15.12 3.38
C HIS A 124 14.59 14.26 2.39
N PRO A 125 15.25 13.63 1.39
CA PRO A 125 14.56 12.78 0.44
C PRO A 125 14.19 11.44 1.09
N GLY A 126 13.00 10.94 0.79
CA GLY A 126 12.58 9.62 1.26
C GLY A 126 13.44 8.51 0.67
N LYS A 127 13.74 7.51 1.51
CA LYS A 127 14.57 6.34 1.15
C LYS A 127 13.78 5.22 0.49
N VAL A 128 12.44 5.22 0.52
CA VAL A 128 11.62 4.24 -0.21
C VAL A 128 10.90 4.84 -1.42
N MET A 129 11.13 4.23 -2.58
CA MET A 129 10.44 4.54 -3.83
C MET A 129 9.27 3.57 -4.02
N ARG A 130 8.08 4.14 -4.21
CA ARG A 130 6.84 3.41 -4.42
C ARG A 130 6.45 3.50 -5.88
N ARG A 131 6.49 2.40 -6.63
CA ARG A 131 6.07 2.42 -8.04
C ARG A 131 4.55 2.30 -8.14
N PRO A 132 3.90 2.89 -9.16
CA PRO A 132 2.50 2.61 -9.43
C PRO A 132 2.34 1.15 -9.88
N ILE A 133 1.15 0.58 -9.70
CA ILE A 133 0.84 -0.76 -10.20
C ILE A 133 0.14 -0.63 -11.54
N LYS A 134 0.77 -1.14 -12.60
CA LYS A 134 0.09 -1.26 -13.89
C LYS A 134 -0.69 -2.57 -13.92
N PHE A 135 -1.98 -2.54 -14.23
CA PHE A 135 -2.78 -3.74 -14.36
C PHE A 135 -3.23 -3.99 -15.80
N SER A 136 -3.45 -5.26 -16.14
CA SER A 136 -3.95 -5.70 -17.43
C SER A 136 -4.96 -6.84 -17.25
N PRO A 137 -6.04 -6.90 -18.04
CA PRO A 137 -6.93 -8.05 -18.06
C PRO A 137 -6.31 -9.26 -18.77
N VAL A 138 -5.22 -9.06 -19.52
CA VAL A 138 -4.53 -10.12 -20.27
C VAL A 138 -3.35 -10.64 -19.47
N ARG A 139 -3.55 -11.77 -18.77
CA ARG A 139 -2.53 -12.37 -17.87
C ARG A 139 -1.16 -12.59 -18.52
N SER A 140 -1.11 -12.99 -19.80
CA SER A 140 0.15 -13.21 -20.52
C SER A 140 0.96 -11.93 -20.77
N SER A 141 0.36 -10.75 -20.59
CA SER A 141 1.01 -9.45 -20.70
C SER A 141 1.52 -8.90 -19.36
N VAL A 142 1.24 -9.59 -18.24
CA VAL A 142 1.58 -9.12 -16.89
C VAL A 142 3.01 -9.52 -16.54
N ASP A 143 3.84 -8.52 -16.25
CA ASP A 143 5.19 -8.71 -15.74
C ASP A 143 5.29 -8.37 -14.24
N TYR A 144 5.15 -9.39 -13.40
CA TYR A 144 5.20 -9.26 -11.94
C TYR A 144 6.55 -8.74 -11.42
N THR A 145 7.64 -8.94 -12.17
CA THR A 145 8.98 -8.43 -11.81
C THR A 145 9.11 -6.92 -12.00
N ARG A 146 8.11 -6.30 -12.63
CA ARG A 146 8.02 -4.85 -12.87
C ARG A 146 6.85 -4.19 -12.15
N GLY A 147 6.30 -4.83 -11.11
CA GLY A 147 5.22 -4.28 -10.31
C GLY A 147 3.88 -4.20 -11.07
N GLN A 148 3.55 -5.26 -11.82
CA GLN A 148 2.29 -5.34 -12.56
C GLN A 148 1.29 -6.31 -11.92
N ALA A 149 0.03 -6.15 -12.30
CA ALA A 149 -1.08 -6.96 -11.84
C ALA A 149 -1.95 -7.49 -12.97
N GLU A 150 -2.54 -8.66 -12.77
CA GLU A 150 -3.77 -9.02 -13.46
C GLU A 150 -4.92 -8.24 -12.83
N GLY A 151 -5.83 -7.69 -13.63
CA GLY A 151 -6.99 -6.97 -13.13
C GLY A 151 -7.98 -6.62 -14.24
N HIS A 152 -9.27 -6.63 -13.91
CA HIS A 152 -10.34 -6.40 -14.87
C HIS A 152 -11.06 -5.10 -14.55
N TYR A 153 -11.09 -4.17 -15.49
CA TYR A 153 -11.95 -3.01 -15.35
C TYR A 153 -13.43 -3.42 -15.35
N ARG A 154 -14.20 -2.85 -14.43
CA ARG A 154 -15.64 -3.09 -14.28
C ARG A 154 -16.34 -1.77 -14.03
N ARG A 155 -17.57 -1.65 -14.54
CA ARG A 155 -18.50 -0.60 -14.13
C ARG A 155 -19.58 -1.19 -13.23
N LEU A 156 -19.72 -0.63 -12.05
CA LEU A 156 -20.70 -1.04 -11.06
C LEU A 156 -21.89 -0.09 -11.10
N ASN A 157 -23.09 -0.66 -11.12
CA ASN A 157 -24.33 0.08 -10.94
C ASN A 157 -24.77 -0.01 -9.49
N ARG A 158 -24.86 1.13 -8.79
CA ARG A 158 -25.25 1.17 -7.37
C ARG A 158 -26.40 2.14 -7.12
N ASN A 159 -27.45 1.64 -6.50
CA ASN A 159 -28.51 2.49 -5.95
C ASN A 159 -28.03 3.08 -4.61
N VAL A 160 -27.93 4.41 -4.57
CA VAL A 160 -27.73 5.15 -3.34
C VAL A 160 -29.09 5.21 -2.64
N VAL A 161 -29.20 4.49 -1.52
CA VAL A 161 -30.44 4.40 -0.75
C VAL A 161 -30.42 5.34 0.45
N SER A 162 -31.59 5.74 0.92
CA SER A 162 -31.70 6.49 2.17
C SER A 162 -31.15 5.69 3.35
N ARG A 163 -30.45 6.39 4.25
CA ARG A 163 -29.98 5.84 5.55
C ARG A 163 -31.04 5.96 6.65
N ASN A 164 -32.10 6.74 6.43
CA ASN A 164 -33.16 6.89 7.42
C ASN A 164 -33.99 5.61 7.50
N LYS A 165 -34.37 5.23 8.71
CA LYS A 165 -35.16 4.00 8.93
C LYS A 165 -36.57 4.12 8.37
N GLN A 166 -37.16 5.33 8.38
CA GLN A 166 -38.52 5.57 7.87
C GLN A 166 -38.64 5.39 6.36
N ASP A 167 -37.56 5.69 5.63
CA ASP A 167 -37.54 5.67 4.17
C ASP A 167 -37.34 4.24 3.60
N ASN A 168 -37.30 3.22 4.47
CA ASN A 168 -37.18 1.80 4.11
C ASN A 168 -36.12 1.47 3.02
N ARG A 169 -34.99 2.17 3.03
CA ARG A 169 -33.93 2.08 2.01
C ARG A 169 -34.41 2.34 0.58
N GLU A 170 -35.38 3.22 0.38
CA GLU A 170 -35.79 3.66 -0.95
C GLU A 170 -34.58 4.23 -1.72
N PRO A 171 -34.42 3.87 -3.01
CA PRO A 171 -33.38 4.43 -3.86
C PRO A 171 -33.56 5.94 -4.05
N LEU A 172 -32.57 6.73 -3.62
CA LEU A 172 -32.54 8.19 -3.84
C LEU A 172 -31.98 8.54 -5.22
N ARG A 173 -30.97 7.79 -5.68
CA ARG A 173 -30.39 7.92 -7.02
C ARG A 173 -29.64 6.65 -7.41
N ASN A 174 -29.46 6.45 -8.70
CA ASN A 174 -28.52 5.47 -9.24
C ASN A 174 -27.17 6.16 -9.52
N ALA A 175 -26.07 5.47 -9.22
CA ALA A 175 -24.73 5.94 -9.51
C ALA A 175 -23.93 4.81 -10.17
N GLU A 176 -23.24 5.16 -11.25
CA GLU A 176 -22.25 4.29 -11.89
C GLU A 176 -20.87 4.57 -11.31
N LEU A 177 -20.15 3.53 -10.93
CA LEU A 177 -18.81 3.62 -10.36
C LEU A 177 -17.87 2.72 -11.12
N ASP A 178 -16.73 3.26 -11.49
CA ASP A 178 -15.65 2.46 -12.08
C ASP A 178 -14.87 1.75 -10.97
N ALA A 179 -14.49 0.51 -11.25
CA ALA A 179 -13.78 -0.35 -10.32
C ALA A 179 -12.82 -1.27 -11.06
N VAL A 180 -11.80 -1.74 -10.35
CA VAL A 180 -10.94 -2.83 -10.80
C VAL A 180 -11.33 -4.07 -10.02
N GLY A 181 -11.80 -5.09 -10.72
CA GLY A 181 -12.19 -6.38 -10.16
C GLY A 181 -11.11 -7.45 -10.34
N ASN A 182 -11.07 -8.38 -9.39
CA ASN A 182 -10.17 -9.53 -9.37
C ASN A 182 -8.69 -9.13 -9.59
N LEU A 183 -8.23 -8.10 -8.89
CA LEU A 183 -6.83 -7.69 -8.96
C LEU A 183 -5.97 -8.74 -8.25
N ASP A 184 -4.92 -9.21 -8.89
CA ASP A 184 -3.88 -10.06 -8.28
C ASP A 184 -2.54 -9.65 -8.91
N GLY A 185 -1.66 -9.06 -8.11
CA GLY A 185 -0.47 -8.43 -8.66
C GLY A 185 0.65 -8.19 -7.69
N SER A 186 1.76 -7.77 -8.28
CA SER A 186 2.97 -7.40 -7.58
C SER A 186 3.04 -5.88 -7.48
N TRP A 187 3.24 -5.35 -6.28
CA TRP A 187 3.59 -3.96 -6.06
C TRP A 187 5.09 -3.85 -5.82
N HIS A 188 5.77 -3.11 -6.70
CA HIS A 188 7.22 -2.96 -6.65
C HIS A 188 7.63 -1.76 -5.80
N LEU A 189 8.34 -2.04 -4.71
CA LEU A 189 8.99 -1.08 -3.84
C LEU A 189 10.51 -1.15 -4.03
N SER A 190 11.19 0.00 -3.96
CA SER A 190 12.64 0.06 -4.13
C SER A 190 13.26 0.98 -3.09
N PHE A 191 14.19 0.47 -2.31
CA PHE A 191 14.93 1.22 -1.31
C PHE A 191 16.20 1.83 -1.92
N ARG A 192 16.40 3.12 -1.70
CA ARG A 192 17.65 3.82 -2.05
C ARG A 192 18.81 3.37 -1.17
N GLU A 193 18.49 2.98 0.04
CA GLU A 193 19.40 2.43 1.05
C GLU A 193 18.64 1.31 1.77
N VAL A 194 19.19 0.10 1.72
CA VAL A 194 18.59 -1.08 2.35
C VAL A 194 19.10 -1.17 3.78
N LYS A 195 18.19 -1.10 4.76
CA LYS A 195 18.51 -1.26 6.17
C LYS A 195 17.60 -2.29 6.83
N PRO A 196 18.07 -3.07 7.82
CA PRO A 196 17.26 -4.05 8.54
C PRO A 196 15.94 -3.48 9.05
N GLU A 197 15.97 -2.34 9.73
CA GLU A 197 14.79 -1.73 10.33
C GLU A 197 13.76 -1.25 9.29
N PHE A 198 14.20 -0.91 8.07
CA PHE A 198 13.31 -0.52 6.99
C PHE A 198 12.54 -1.71 6.44
N ILE A 199 13.21 -2.85 6.29
CA ILE A 199 12.60 -4.09 5.81
C ILE A 199 11.68 -4.66 6.90
N ALA A 200 12.10 -4.68 8.17
CA ALA A 200 11.24 -5.10 9.27
C ALA A 200 9.98 -4.24 9.40
N LEU A 201 10.11 -2.91 9.32
CA LEU A 201 8.95 -2.03 9.39
C LEU A 201 8.01 -2.23 8.19
N LEU A 202 8.55 -2.51 7.00
CA LEU A 202 7.73 -2.88 5.85
C LEU A 202 6.99 -4.19 6.09
N ALA A 203 7.67 -5.24 6.56
CA ALA A 203 7.06 -6.53 6.83
C ALA A 203 5.91 -6.42 7.85
N GLU A 204 6.16 -5.79 9.00
CA GLU A 204 5.15 -5.57 10.03
C GLU A 204 3.99 -4.68 9.55
N ALA A 205 4.28 -3.67 8.71
CA ALA A 205 3.24 -2.81 8.17
C ALA A 205 2.34 -3.55 7.19
N ILE A 206 2.89 -4.43 6.34
CA ILE A 206 2.10 -5.24 5.42
C ILE A 206 1.25 -6.25 6.20
N GLU A 207 1.81 -6.92 7.19
CA GLU A 207 1.05 -7.82 8.07
C GLU A 207 -0.07 -7.08 8.81
N TYR A 208 0.21 -5.88 9.34
CA TYR A 208 -0.79 -5.03 9.97
C TYR A 208 -1.92 -4.67 9.01
N LEU A 209 -1.59 -4.23 7.79
CA LEU A 209 -2.58 -3.81 6.79
C LEU A 209 -3.45 -4.98 6.32
N ASP A 210 -2.87 -6.17 6.15
CA ASP A 210 -3.60 -7.39 5.82
C ASP A 210 -4.56 -7.80 6.95
N ALA A 211 -4.07 -7.84 8.19
CA ALA A 211 -4.87 -8.19 9.37
C ALA A 211 -6.03 -7.21 9.63
N HIS A 212 -5.96 -5.98 9.11
CA HIS A 212 -6.99 -4.96 9.27
C HIS A 212 -7.63 -4.56 7.93
N ASN A 213 -7.55 -5.40 6.90
CA ASN A 213 -8.04 -5.11 5.55
C ASN A 213 -9.55 -4.78 5.47
N THR A 214 -10.35 -5.23 6.45
CA THR A 214 -11.79 -4.93 6.56
C THR A 214 -12.10 -3.66 7.35
N ASP A 215 -11.14 -3.12 8.09
CA ASP A 215 -11.31 -1.87 8.83
C ASP A 215 -11.32 -0.70 7.87
N PHE A 216 -12.41 0.07 7.86
CA PHE A 216 -12.59 1.18 6.92
C PHE A 216 -11.41 2.17 6.92
N MET A 217 -10.79 2.42 8.09
CA MET A 217 -9.64 3.32 8.21
C MET A 217 -8.36 2.77 7.58
N HIS A 218 -8.27 1.46 7.37
CA HIS A 218 -7.09 0.76 6.88
C HIS A 218 -7.26 0.23 5.46
N GLN A 219 -8.45 0.39 4.86
CA GLN A 219 -8.68 0.12 3.44
C GLN A 219 -7.86 1.07 2.55
N LEU A 220 -7.48 0.59 1.37
CA LEU A 220 -6.83 1.40 0.35
C LEU A 220 -7.78 2.53 -0.10
N GLY A 221 -7.46 3.77 0.31
CA GLY A 221 -8.25 4.98 0.09
C GLY A 221 -9.18 5.39 1.26
N GLY A 222 -9.37 4.53 2.26
CA GLY A 222 -10.33 4.73 3.36
C GLY A 222 -10.04 5.90 4.31
N ALA A 223 -8.78 6.13 4.66
CA ALA A 223 -8.40 7.22 5.58
C ALA A 223 -8.29 8.60 4.90
N ARG A 224 -8.03 8.66 3.58
CA ARG A 224 -7.55 9.91 2.95
C ARG A 224 -8.02 10.22 1.52
N ASN A 225 -8.82 9.42 0.80
CA ASN A 225 -9.59 9.87 -0.40
C ASN A 225 -10.39 8.74 -1.12
N PHE A 226 -11.63 9.08 -1.52
CA PHE A 226 -12.46 8.61 -2.63
C PHE A 226 -12.11 7.28 -3.32
N GLY A 227 -12.26 6.17 -2.61
CA GLY A 227 -12.09 4.82 -3.15
C GLY A 227 -11.78 3.88 -1.99
N GLY A 228 -12.26 2.66 -2.07
CA GLY A 228 -12.12 1.70 -0.97
C GLY A 228 -12.09 0.30 -1.55
N GLY A 229 -11.04 -0.44 -1.22
CA GLY A 229 -10.93 -1.86 -1.49
C GLY A 229 -10.43 -2.56 -0.24
N ILE A 230 -11.04 -3.70 0.05
CA ILE A 230 -10.45 -4.69 0.96
C ILE A 230 -9.30 -5.30 0.19
N ILE A 231 -8.08 -5.09 0.69
CA ILE A 231 -6.86 -5.56 0.06
C ILE A 231 -6.28 -6.67 0.92
N ASP A 232 -6.11 -7.85 0.35
CA ASP A 232 -5.21 -8.84 0.94
C ASP A 232 -3.80 -8.54 0.44
N CYS A 233 -2.84 -8.45 1.35
CA CYS A 233 -1.46 -8.11 1.00
C CYS A 233 -0.44 -8.93 1.77
N GLU A 234 0.67 -9.22 1.10
CA GLU A 234 1.72 -10.07 1.64
C GLU A 234 3.08 -9.59 1.11
N LEU A 235 4.08 -9.48 1.98
CA LEU A 235 5.45 -9.23 1.53
C LEU A 235 5.96 -10.51 0.87
N VAL A 236 6.24 -10.47 -0.43
CA VAL A 236 6.91 -11.58 -1.09
C VAL A 236 8.32 -11.69 -0.53
N ASN A 237 8.73 -12.90 -0.14
CA ASN A 237 10.01 -13.16 0.51
C ASN A 237 11.16 -12.42 -0.22
N PRO A 238 11.86 -11.47 0.43
CA PRO A 238 12.94 -10.70 -0.19
C PRO A 238 14.14 -11.54 -0.66
N LEU A 239 14.26 -12.79 -0.21
CA LEU A 239 15.31 -13.74 -0.63
C LEU A 239 14.98 -14.46 -1.95
N TYR A 240 13.78 -14.26 -2.49
CA TYR A 240 13.38 -14.86 -3.75
C TYR A 240 14.07 -14.21 -4.95
N GLU A 241 14.50 -15.05 -5.87
CA GLU A 241 15.00 -14.63 -7.17
C GLU A 241 13.82 -14.31 -8.11
N ALA A 242 14.11 -13.62 -9.23
CA ALA A 242 13.10 -13.23 -10.19
C ALA A 242 12.24 -14.40 -10.73
N HIS A 243 12.80 -15.60 -10.80
CA HIS A 243 12.07 -16.79 -11.26
C HIS A 243 11.14 -17.37 -10.18
N GLU A 244 11.51 -17.27 -8.90
CA GLU A 244 10.69 -17.64 -7.74
C GLU A 244 9.57 -16.61 -7.54
N LEU A 245 9.86 -15.31 -7.69
CA LEU A 245 8.85 -14.26 -7.70
C LEU A 245 7.75 -14.52 -8.75
N ARG A 246 8.13 -14.88 -9.98
CA ARG A 246 7.14 -15.24 -11.02
C ARG A 246 6.32 -16.47 -10.65
N ARG A 247 6.90 -17.42 -9.91
CA ARG A 247 6.25 -18.64 -9.47
C ARG A 247 5.16 -18.37 -8.43
N VAL A 248 5.33 -17.37 -7.55
CA VAL A 248 4.29 -16.93 -6.58
C VAL A 248 2.97 -16.58 -7.28
N PHE A 249 3.03 -16.02 -8.49
CA PHE A 249 1.85 -15.63 -9.29
C PHE A 249 1.41 -16.71 -10.30
N ASP A 250 2.09 -17.85 -10.35
CA ASP A 250 1.75 -18.97 -11.21
C ASP A 250 0.83 -19.96 -10.47
N ARG A 251 -0.48 -19.73 -10.56
CA ARG A 251 -1.52 -20.60 -9.95
C ARG A 251 -1.43 -22.09 -10.31
N SER A 252 -0.66 -22.47 -11.33
CA SER A 252 -0.44 -23.87 -11.70
C SER A 252 0.71 -24.54 -10.95
N LYS A 253 1.47 -23.79 -10.16
CA LYS A 253 2.68 -24.25 -9.48
C LYS A 253 2.58 -23.97 -7.98
N ASN A 254 3.01 -24.95 -7.20
CA ASN A 254 3.23 -24.79 -5.75
C ASN A 254 4.64 -24.23 -5.49
N SER A 255 4.98 -23.87 -4.25
CA SER A 255 6.38 -23.60 -3.87
C SER A 255 7.28 -24.81 -4.15
N THR A 256 8.59 -24.57 -4.18
CA THR A 256 9.61 -25.62 -4.26
C THR A 256 10.27 -25.77 -2.90
N ASP A 257 10.91 -26.92 -2.63
CA ASP A 257 11.66 -27.13 -1.38
C ASP A 257 12.67 -26.00 -1.10
N LYS A 258 13.31 -25.45 -2.14
CA LYS A 258 14.23 -24.31 -2.01
C LYS A 258 13.54 -23.00 -1.62
N MET A 259 12.32 -22.78 -2.09
CA MET A 259 11.53 -21.61 -1.68
C MET A 259 11.10 -21.78 -0.23
N ASP A 260 10.66 -22.98 0.15
CA ASP A 260 10.26 -23.28 1.53
C ASP A 260 11.46 -23.11 2.50
N GLU A 261 12.67 -23.56 2.11
CA GLU A 261 13.92 -23.31 2.85
C GLU A 261 14.22 -21.80 3.01
N LYS A 262 13.98 -21.00 1.97
CA LYS A 262 14.14 -19.54 2.03
C LYS A 262 13.08 -18.88 2.90
N ASP A 263 11.86 -19.40 2.93
CA ASP A 263 10.78 -18.90 3.78
C ASP A 263 11.11 -19.16 5.25
N GLU A 264 11.52 -20.37 5.59
CA GLU A 264 11.98 -20.71 6.95
C GLU A 264 13.17 -19.83 7.35
N LYS A 265 14.16 -19.67 6.47
CA LYS A 265 15.33 -18.81 6.72
C LYS A 265 14.92 -17.35 6.92
N TRP A 266 14.02 -16.84 6.08
CA TRP A 266 13.51 -15.48 6.18
C TRP A 266 12.83 -15.24 7.53
N GLU A 267 11.93 -16.12 7.94
CA GLU A 267 11.18 -15.97 9.19
C GLU A 267 12.08 -16.12 10.43
N THR A 268 12.94 -17.13 10.45
CA THR A 268 13.67 -17.51 11.66
C THR A 268 14.99 -16.78 11.85
N GLU A 269 15.72 -16.47 10.77
CA GLU A 269 17.04 -15.83 10.84
C GLU A 269 16.98 -14.34 10.51
N TYR A 270 16.35 -13.95 9.39
CA TYR A 270 16.44 -12.57 8.88
C TYR A 270 15.43 -11.64 9.56
N LEU A 271 14.13 -11.98 9.49
CA LEU A 271 13.06 -11.12 9.97
C LEU A 271 13.20 -10.88 11.48
N SER A 272 13.45 -11.92 12.26
CA SER A 272 13.66 -11.83 13.72
C SER A 272 14.80 -10.87 14.10
N GLU A 273 15.94 -10.95 13.41
CA GLU A 273 17.05 -10.02 13.66
C GLU A 273 16.70 -8.60 13.24
N PHE A 274 16.06 -8.43 12.08
CA PHE A 274 15.68 -7.11 11.59
C PHE A 274 14.64 -6.44 12.49
N GLN A 275 13.70 -7.21 13.05
CA GLN A 275 12.74 -6.75 14.04
C GLN A 275 13.42 -6.32 15.34
N THR A 276 14.52 -6.98 15.72
CA THR A 276 15.34 -6.56 16.87
C THR A 276 16.01 -5.21 16.60
N VAL A 277 16.53 -4.98 15.39
CA VAL A 277 17.11 -3.69 14.98
C VAL A 277 16.03 -2.60 14.92
N LEU A 278 14.84 -2.92 14.39
CA LEU A 278 13.70 -2.01 14.41
C LEU A 278 13.31 -1.64 15.83
N ALA A 279 13.13 -2.64 16.71
CA ALA A 279 12.80 -2.45 18.11
C ALA A 279 13.79 -1.52 18.81
N ALA A 280 15.10 -1.74 18.65
CA ALA A 280 16.12 -0.85 19.20
C ALA A 280 16.01 0.61 18.72
N ARG A 281 15.40 0.84 17.55
CA ARG A 281 15.21 2.17 16.97
C ARG A 281 13.88 2.82 17.39
N VAL A 282 12.81 2.06 17.57
CA VAL A 282 11.46 2.61 17.75
C VAL A 282 10.79 2.27 19.08
N ASP A 283 11.26 1.26 19.82
CA ASP A 283 10.69 0.94 21.12
C ASP A 283 11.14 2.01 22.13
N GLU A 284 10.18 2.51 22.92
CA GLU A 284 10.30 3.57 23.95
C GLU A 284 11.57 4.46 23.86
N LYS A 285 11.50 5.47 22.98
CA LYS A 285 12.21 6.75 23.12
C LYS A 285 11.26 7.80 23.70
#